data_AF-A0A2W5SZ48-F1
#
_entry.id   AF-A0A2W5SZ48-F1
#
_cell.length_a   1.000
_cell.length_b   1.000
_cell.length_c   1.000
_cell.angle_alpha   90.00
_cell.angle_beta   90.00
_cell.angle_gamma   90.00
#
_symmetry.space_group_name_H-M   'P 1'
#
loop_
_entity.id
_entity.type
_entity.pdbx_description
1 polymer ?
#
loop_
_entity_poly.entity_id
_entity_poly.type
_entity_poly.pdbx_seq_one_letter_code
_entity_poly.pdbx_strand_id
1 'polypeptide(L)'
;MMNVGLAELLVMLVACAVPLAAVVGLVLLLSGTKNKTKLGVNLAPPSQCPKCGAPLPVIRAPKNLRQFMWGGWTCAGCGVELDKWGRIVGD
;
A
#
# COMPACT_ATOMS: atom_id res chain seq x y z
N MET A 1 10.15 -5.77 44.87
CA MET A 1 10.67 -4.79 43.88
C MET A 1 11.44 -5.59 42.86
N MET A 2 10.93 -5.73 41.63
CA MET A 2 11.66 -6.43 40.57
C MET A 2 12.83 -5.51 40.16
N ASN A 3 14.07 -5.89 40.46
CA ASN A 3 15.24 -5.24 39.90
C ASN A 3 15.38 -5.72 38.44
N VAL A 4 14.58 -5.13 37.55
CA VAL A 4 14.65 -5.40 36.12
C VAL A 4 15.84 -4.61 35.56
N GLY A 5 16.84 -5.30 35.03
CA GLY A 5 17.97 -4.65 34.38
C GLY A 5 17.54 -3.92 33.11
N LEU A 6 18.29 -2.89 32.69
CA LEU A 6 18.00 -2.13 31.47
C LEU A 6 17.85 -3.04 30.24
N ALA A 7 18.68 -4.09 30.14
CA ALA A 7 18.62 -5.05 29.04
C ALA A 7 17.30 -5.85 29.03
N GLU A 8 16.84 -6.34 30.19
CA GLU A 8 15.58 -7.08 30.29
C GLU A 8 14.38 -6.18 29.99
N LEU A 9 14.41 -4.92 30.45
CA LEU A 9 13.37 -3.95 30.11
C LEU A 9 13.29 -3.69 28.60
N LEU A 10 14.43 -3.54 27.92
CA LEU A 10 14.48 -3.35 26.47
C LEU A 10 13.94 -4.58 25.73
N VAL A 11 14.30 -5.80 26.16
CA VAL A 11 13.79 -7.04 25.57
C VAL A 11 12.27 -7.10 25.69
N MET A 12 11.72 -6.80 26.87
CA MET A 12 10.28 -6.79 27.09
C MET A 12 9.56 -5.74 26.23
N LEU A 13 10.15 -4.54 26.10
CA LEU A 13 9.58 -3.48 25.24
C LEU A 13 9.53 -3.90 23.77
N VAL A 14 10.60 -4.48 23.23
CA VAL A 14 10.61 -4.97 21.84
C VAL A 14 9.62 -6.12 21.66
N ALA A 15 9.58 -7.05 22.61
CA ALA A 15 8.66 -8.20 22.59
C ALA A 15 7.19 -7.78 22.59
N CYS A 16 6.84 -6.65 23.21
CA CYS A 16 5.49 -6.09 23.17
C CYS A 16 5.25 -5.19 21.94
N ALA A 17 6.22 -4.38 21.54
CA ALA A 17 6.05 -3.39 20.47
C ALA A 17 5.90 -4.05 19.09
N VAL A 18 6.67 -5.10 18.80
CA VAL A 18 6.62 -5.80 17.50
C VAL A 18 5.25 -6.41 17.20
N PRO A 19 4.64 -7.24 18.08
CA PRO A 19 3.32 -7.80 17.81
C PRO A 19 2.25 -6.72 17.77
N LEU A 20 2.34 -5.67 18.60
CA LEU A 20 1.40 -4.55 18.52
C LEU A 20 1.50 -3.84 17.16
N ALA A 21 2.70 -3.55 16.69
CA ALA A 21 2.92 -2.96 15.38
C ALA A 21 2.41 -3.87 14.24
N ALA A 22 2.58 -5.19 14.36
CA ALA A 22 2.05 -6.16 13.40
C ALA A 22 0.51 -6.15 13.37
N VAL A 23 -0.14 -6.11 14.53
CA VAL A 23 -1.61 -6.03 14.63
C VAL A 23 -2.11 -4.71 14.03
N VAL A 24 -1.49 -3.59 14.38
CA VAL A 24 -1.82 -2.27 13.79
C VAL A 24 -1.63 -2.30 12.28
N GLY A 25 -0.50 -2.82 11.80
CA GLY A 25 -0.22 -2.99 10.38
C GLY A 25 -1.30 -3.81 9.66
N LEU A 26 -1.66 -4.97 10.21
CA LEU A 26 -2.72 -5.82 9.67
C LEU A 26 -4.08 -5.09 9.62
N VAL A 27 -4.46 -4.40 10.71
CA VAL A 27 -5.70 -3.62 10.76
C VAL A 27 -5.71 -2.53 9.69
N LEU A 28 -4.59 -1.82 9.49
CA LEU A 28 -4.45 -0.79 8.46
C LEU A 28 -4.50 -1.38 7.04
N LEU A 29 -3.91 -2.55 6.80
CA LEU A 29 -3.98 -3.25 5.52
C LEU A 29 -5.42 -3.68 5.18
N LEU A 30 -6.13 -4.28 6.15
CA LEU A 30 -7.51 -4.75 5.96
C LEU A 30 -8.48 -3.57 5.76
N SER A 31 -8.39 -2.57 6.64
CA SER A 31 -9.19 -1.35 6.56
C SER A 31 -8.88 -0.58 5.28
N GLY A 32 -7.60 -0.51 4.90
CA GLY A 32 -7.17 0.12 3.67
C GLY A 32 -7.64 -0.60 2.42
N THR A 33 -7.73 -1.93 2.46
CA THR A 33 -8.27 -2.72 1.35
C THR A 33 -9.76 -2.48 1.18
N LYS A 34 -10.53 -2.50 2.27
CA LYS A 34 -11.96 -2.19 2.26
C LYS A 34 -12.25 -0.77 1.78
N ASN A 35 -11.52 0.21 2.30
CA ASN A 35 -11.72 1.63 2.01
C ASN A 35 -10.93 2.12 0.79
N LYS A 36 -10.26 1.22 0.05
CA LYS A 36 -9.46 1.54 -1.15
C LYS A 36 -8.44 2.65 -0.92
N THR A 37 -7.68 2.58 0.18
CA THR A 37 -6.64 3.56 0.56
C THR A 37 -5.28 3.19 -0.04
N LYS A 38 -4.25 4.00 0.25
CA LYS A 38 -2.87 3.77 -0.20
C LYS A 38 -2.24 2.51 0.43
N LEU A 39 -2.64 2.13 1.64
CA LEU A 39 -2.12 0.95 2.36
C LEU A 39 -2.88 -0.34 2.01
N GLY A 40 -4.04 -0.26 1.36
CA GLY A 40 -4.78 -1.45 0.96
C GLY A 40 -4.11 -2.26 -0.15
N VAL A 41 -4.54 -3.50 -0.31
CA VAL A 41 -4.12 -4.41 -1.38
C VAL A 41 -5.25 -4.57 -2.37
N ASN A 42 -4.99 -4.34 -3.66
CA ASN A 42 -5.97 -4.59 -4.70
C ASN A 42 -5.70 -5.93 -5.39
N LEU A 43 -6.56 -6.92 -5.15
CA LEU A 43 -6.48 -8.25 -5.77
C LEU A 43 -7.15 -8.31 -7.15
N ALA A 44 -7.96 -7.32 -7.48
CA ALA A 44 -8.66 -7.20 -8.76
C ALA A 44 -8.32 -5.82 -9.38
N PRO A 45 -7.09 -5.63 -9.88
CA PRO A 45 -6.69 -4.38 -10.51
C PRO A 45 -7.54 -4.09 -11.76
N PRO A 46 -7.76 -2.81 -12.09
CA PRO A 46 -8.47 -2.43 -13.31
C PRO A 46 -7.74 -2.95 -14.55
N SER A 47 -8.49 -3.47 -15.51
CA SER A 47 -7.95 -3.97 -16.79
C SER A 47 -7.89 -2.91 -17.88
N GLN A 48 -8.56 -1.76 -17.69
CA GLN A 48 -8.70 -0.70 -18.68
C GLN A 48 -8.55 0.68 -18.04
N CYS A 49 -8.05 1.64 -18.81
CA CYS A 49 -7.98 3.03 -18.41
C CYS A 49 -9.39 3.65 -18.41
N PRO A 50 -9.83 4.28 -17.31
CA PRO A 50 -11.16 4.89 -17.24
C PRO A 50 -11.33 6.13 -18.14
N LYS A 51 -10.22 6.74 -18.63
CA LYS A 51 -10.27 7.93 -19.48
C LYS A 51 -10.38 7.60 -20.98
N CYS A 52 -9.62 6.62 -21.46
CA CYS A 52 -9.52 6.32 -22.89
C CYS A 52 -9.84 4.86 -23.28
N GLY A 53 -10.12 3.98 -22.31
CA GLY A 53 -10.42 2.57 -22.55
C GLY A 53 -9.21 1.70 -22.91
N ALA A 54 -8.01 2.27 -23.07
CA ALA A 54 -6.81 1.51 -23.38
C ALA A 54 -6.52 0.44 -22.31
N PRO A 55 -6.04 -0.76 -22.69
CA PRO A 55 -5.77 -1.83 -21.75
C PRO A 55 -4.64 -1.45 -20.79
N LEU A 56 -4.81 -1.78 -19.51
CA LEU A 56 -3.77 -1.64 -18.49
C LEU A 56 -3.05 -2.98 -18.32
N PRO A 57 -1.70 -3.01 -18.35
CA PRO A 57 -0.96 -4.26 -18.22
C PRO A 57 -1.07 -4.82 -16.80
N VAL A 58 -1.22 -6.15 -16.71
CA VAL A 58 -1.26 -6.89 -15.44
C VAL A 58 0.08 -6.79 -14.70
N ILE A 59 1.19 -6.97 -15.43
CA ILE A 59 2.52 -6.72 -14.90
C ILE A 59 2.77 -5.20 -14.92
N ARG A 60 2.72 -4.60 -13.74
CA ARG A 60 2.93 -3.15 -13.56
C ARG A 60 4.41 -2.78 -13.68
N ALA A 61 4.69 -1.66 -14.33
CA ALA A 61 6.00 -1.00 -14.32
C ALA A 61 5.83 0.45 -13.83
N PRO A 62 6.27 0.79 -12.62
CA PRO A 62 6.08 2.13 -12.07
C PRO A 62 6.90 3.16 -12.88
N LYS A 63 6.28 4.31 -13.18
CA LYS A 63 6.91 5.44 -13.88
C LYS A 63 7.38 6.57 -12.97
N ASN A 64 6.93 6.56 -11.71
CA ASN A 64 7.30 7.56 -10.72
C ASN A 64 7.29 6.97 -9.29
N LEU A 65 7.81 7.74 -8.33
CA LEU A 65 7.91 7.34 -6.92
C LEU A 65 6.54 7.02 -6.31
N ARG A 66 5.49 7.74 -6.72
CA ARG A 66 4.14 7.52 -6.21
C ARG A 66 3.62 6.14 -6.60
N GLN A 67 3.81 5.73 -7.86
CA GLN A 67 3.44 4.41 -8.35
C GLN A 67 4.32 3.31 -7.75
N PHE A 68 5.58 3.61 -7.47
CA PHE A 68 6.47 2.68 -6.76
C PHE A 68 5.96 2.38 -5.35
N MET A 69 5.64 3.42 -4.57
CA MET A 69 5.19 3.28 -3.18
C MET A 69 3.76 2.74 -3.05
N TRP A 70 2.82 3.22 -3.87
CA TRP A 70 1.39 2.99 -3.67
C TRP A 70 0.75 2.13 -4.76
N GLY A 71 1.52 1.75 -5.79
CA GLY A 71 1.00 1.10 -6.99
C GLY A 71 0.27 2.08 -7.91
N GLY A 72 -0.22 1.55 -9.03
CA GLY A 72 -0.85 2.32 -10.09
C GLY A 72 -0.19 2.13 -11.44
N TRP A 73 -0.61 2.94 -12.40
CA TRP A 73 -0.17 2.89 -13.79
C TRP A 73 -0.07 4.29 -14.37
N THR A 74 0.80 4.46 -15.35
CA THR A 74 0.66 5.54 -16.34
C THR A 74 0.04 4.90 -17.59
N CYS A 75 -1.10 5.43 -18.04
CA CYS A 75 -1.76 4.90 -19.22
C CYS A 75 -0.92 5.14 -20.49
N ALA A 76 -0.58 4.08 -21.22
CA ALA A 76 0.17 4.20 -22.47
C ALA A 76 -0.63 4.88 -23.60
N GLY A 77 -1.97 4.86 -23.54
CA GLY A 77 -2.83 5.45 -24.57
C GLY A 77 -3.04 6.96 -24.42
N CYS A 78 -3.24 7.45 -23.20
CA CYS A 78 -3.57 8.87 -22.96
C CYS A 78 -2.70 9.58 -21.91
N GLY A 79 -1.66 8.91 -21.40
CA GLY A 79 -0.67 9.51 -20.49
C GLY A 79 -1.10 9.62 -19.03
N VAL A 80 -2.40 9.55 -18.71
CA VAL A 80 -2.86 9.82 -17.33
C VAL A 80 -2.32 8.84 -16.32
N GLU A 81 -2.06 9.37 -15.13
CA GLU A 81 -1.65 8.58 -13.98
C GLU A 81 -2.88 8.07 -13.23
N LEU A 82 -2.85 6.77 -12.96
CA LEU A 82 -3.86 6.05 -12.20
C LEU A 82 -3.23 5.53 -10.91
N ASP A 83 -3.99 5.52 -9.81
CA ASP A 83 -3.63 4.74 -8.64
C ASP A 83 -3.94 3.25 -8.82
N LYS A 84 -3.54 2.41 -7.85
CA LYS A 84 -3.78 0.96 -7.90
C LYS A 84 -5.26 0.56 -7.97
N TRP A 85 -6.16 1.49 -7.65
CA TRP A 85 -7.61 1.29 -7.66
C TRP A 85 -8.27 1.77 -8.97
N GLY A 86 -7.47 2.29 -9.92
CA GLY A 86 -7.94 2.79 -11.20
C GLY A 86 -8.46 4.22 -11.18
N ARG A 87 -8.20 4.98 -10.11
CA ARG A 87 -8.61 6.39 -10.03
C ARG A 87 -7.54 7.27 -10.66
N ILE A 88 -7.96 8.30 -11.40
CA ILE A 88 -7.05 9.32 -11.96
C ILE A 88 -6.51 10.17 -10.82
N VAL A 89 -5.20 10.38 -10.82
CA VAL A 89 -4.47 11.10 -9.76
C VAL A 89 -3.42 12.07 -10.29
N GLY A 90 -3.28 12.16 -11.61
CA GLY A 90 -2.43 13.08 -12.35
C GLY A 90 -2.59 12.86 -13.86
N ASP A 91 -2.08 13.79 -14.65
CA ASP A 91 -2.21 13.86 -16.10
C ASP A 91 -0.94 14.40 -16.76
#